data_AF-A0A8S3DBZ4-F1
#
_entry.id   AF-A0A8S3DBZ4-F1
#
_cell.length_a   1.000
_cell.length_b   1.000
_cell.length_c   1.000
_cell.angle_alpha   90.00
_cell.angle_beta   90.00
_cell.angle_gamma   90.00
#
_symmetry.space_group_name_H-M   'P 1'
#
loop_
_entity.id
_entity.type
_entity.pdbx_description
1 polymer ?
#
loop_
_entity_poly.entity_id
_entity_poly.type
_entity_poly.pdbx_seq_one_letter_code
_entity_poly.pdbx_strand_id
1 'polypeptide(L)'
;YELYQELVVTYKKEGQEIIRKVIPLGEYSTTIEVFLVPLRPRESRASYANSKQIYRSRRTKVEDLKKDICNEYRIPMSANY
;
A
#
# COMPACT_ATOMS: atom_id res chain seq x y z
N TYR A 1 -8.57 -10.08 -18.04
CA TYR A 1 -7.46 -10.98 -17.65
C TYR A 1 -6.79 -11.54 -18.90
N GLU A 2 -7.59 -12.04 -19.85
CA GLU A 2 -7.15 -12.58 -21.14
C GLU A 2 -6.25 -11.62 -21.95
N LEU A 3 -6.68 -10.38 -22.19
CA LEU A 3 -5.88 -9.39 -22.93
C LEU A 3 -4.46 -9.17 -22.35
N TYR A 4 -4.32 -9.12 -21.03
CA TYR A 4 -3.00 -8.95 -20.41
C TYR A 4 -2.10 -10.16 -20.69
N GLN A 5 -2.64 -11.37 -20.55
CA GLN A 5 -1.90 -12.59 -20.82
C GLN A 5 -1.51 -12.71 -22.29
N GLU A 6 -2.42 -12.36 -23.21
CA GLU A 6 -2.16 -12.32 -24.65
C GLU A 6 -1.00 -11.38 -24.98
N LEU A 7 -0.98 -10.17 -24.40
CA LEU A 7 0.10 -9.21 -24.61
C LEU A 7 1.44 -9.70 -24.06
N VAL A 8 1.44 -10.31 -22.87
CA VAL A 8 2.66 -10.88 -22.26
C VAL A 8 3.24 -12.00 -23.11
N VAL A 9 2.39 -12.87 -23.66
CA VAL A 9 2.80 -13.98 -24.55
C VAL A 9 3.31 -13.44 -25.88
N THR A 10 2.60 -12.49 -26.48
CA THR A 10 2.91 -11.96 -27.82
C THR A 10 4.21 -11.15 -27.83
N TYR A 11 4.42 -10.30 -26.82
CA TYR A 11 5.49 -9.30 -26.84
C TYR A 11 6.66 -9.60 -25.89
N LYS A 12 6.67 -10.75 -25.21
CA LYS A 12 7.67 -11.17 -24.21
C LYS A 12 7.96 -10.06 -23.17
N LYS A 13 7.31 -10.15 -22.01
CA LYS A 13 7.48 -9.18 -20.91
C LYS A 13 8.95 -8.92 -20.55
N GLU A 14 9.32 -7.65 -20.53
CA GLU A 14 10.54 -7.15 -19.92
C GLU A 14 10.21 -6.49 -18.57
N GLY A 15 10.99 -6.80 -17.52
CA GLY A 15 10.83 -6.23 -16.19
C GLY A 15 9.74 -6.88 -15.30
N GLN A 16 9.36 -6.16 -14.25
CA GLN A 16 8.38 -6.60 -13.24
C GLN A 16 6.97 -6.10 -13.57
N GLU A 17 5.97 -6.89 -13.16
CA GLU A 17 4.57 -6.55 -13.40
C GLU A 17 4.11 -5.44 -12.46
N ILE A 18 3.37 -4.48 -13.01
CA ILE A 18 2.75 -3.42 -12.23
C ILE A 18 1.31 -3.82 -11.95
N ILE A 19 1.10 -4.50 -10.83
CA ILE A 19 -0.23 -4.90 -10.38
C ILE A 19 -0.85 -3.78 -9.54
N ARG A 20 -2.11 -3.43 -9.83
CA ARG A 20 -2.90 -2.44 -9.10
C ARG A 20 -4.30 -2.99 -8.79
N LYS A 21 -4.93 -2.42 -7.77
CA LYS A 21 -6.28 -2.82 -7.34
C LYS A 21 -7.33 -1.89 -7.94
N VAL A 22 -8.46 -2.46 -8.32
CA VAL A 22 -9.67 -1.69 -8.63
C VAL A 22 -10.36 -1.35 -7.31
N ILE A 23 -10.70 -0.08 -7.13
CA ILE A 23 -11.39 0.45 -5.95
C ILE A 23 -12.67 1.17 -6.38
N PRO A 24 -13.70 1.25 -5.52
CA PRO A 24 -14.86 2.07 -5.82
C PRO A 24 -14.51 3.56 -5.93
N LEU A 25 -15.20 4.26 -6.81
CA LEU A 25 -15.18 5.71 -6.99
C LEU A 25 -16.64 6.19 -6.85
N GLY A 26 -17.02 6.63 -5.66
CA GLY A 26 -18.43 6.86 -5.33
C GLY A 26 -19.25 5.57 -5.30
N GLU A 27 -20.56 5.70 -5.51
CA GLU A 27 -21.54 4.60 -5.38
C GLU A 27 -21.63 3.73 -6.64
N TYR A 28 -21.47 4.32 -7.83
CA TYR A 28 -21.78 3.67 -9.10
C TYR A 28 -20.59 3.50 -10.05
N SER A 29 -19.37 3.86 -9.64
CA SER A 29 -18.20 3.73 -10.49
C SER A 29 -17.02 3.10 -9.76
N THR A 30 -16.05 2.59 -10.52
CA THR A 30 -14.81 2.04 -10.00
C THR A 30 -13.64 2.64 -10.77
N THR A 31 -12.48 2.70 -10.12
CA THR A 31 -11.23 3.18 -10.70
C THR A 31 -10.07 2.29 -10.29
N ILE A 32 -9.02 2.25 -11.10
CA ILE A 32 -7.77 1.61 -10.71
C ILE A 32 -7.03 2.56 -9.75
N GLU A 33 -6.66 2.10 -8.57
CA GLU A 33 -5.83 2.87 -7.63
C GLU A 33 -4.37 2.83 -8.12
N VAL A 34 -4.01 3.77 -8.98
CA VAL A 34 -2.67 3.81 -9.61
C VAL A 34 -1.58 4.20 -8.60
N PHE A 35 -1.87 5.19 -7.76
CA PHE A 35 -0.94 5.73 -6.78
C PHE A 35 -1.40 5.44 -5.37
N LEU A 36 -0.52 4.81 -4.60
CA LEU A 36 -0.68 4.68 -3.16
C LEU A 36 -0.21 5.96 -2.47
N VAL A 37 -0.77 6.23 -1.30
CA VAL A 37 -0.37 7.35 -0.45
C VAL A 37 0.92 7.00 0.28
N PRO A 38 1.99 7.81 0.14
CA PRO A 38 3.18 7.66 0.95
C PRO A 38 2.92 8.20 2.36
N LEU A 39 3.18 7.38 3.37
CA LEU A 39 3.15 7.74 4.78
C LEU A 39 4.55 7.58 5.37
N ARG A 40 4.92 8.48 6.29
CA ARG A 40 6.20 8.43 7.00
C ARG A 40 5.98 8.28 8.51
N PRO A 41 5.55 7.09 8.96
CA PRO A 41 5.43 6.83 10.40
C PRO A 41 6.79 6.94 11.06
N ARG A 42 6.79 7.38 12.32
CA ARG A 42 7.98 7.50 13.17
C ARG A 42 7.58 7.22 14.61
N GLU A 43 8.49 6.61 15.37
CA GLU A 43 8.37 6.60 16.83
C GLU A 43 8.49 8.03 17.38
N SER A 44 7.69 8.34 18.41
CA SER A 44 7.57 9.71 18.95
C SER A 44 8.91 10.31 19.38
N ARG A 45 9.85 9.49 19.87
CA ARG A 45 11.16 9.92 20.41
C ARG A 45 12.36 9.64 19.48
N ALA A 46 12.14 9.06 18.30
CA ALA A 46 13.22 8.80 17.36
C ALA A 46 13.63 10.09 16.60
N SER A 47 14.83 10.13 16.04
CA SER A 47 15.23 11.21 15.12
C SER A 47 14.38 11.17 13.84
N TYR A 48 14.18 12.31 13.17
CA TYR A 48 13.55 12.36 11.84
C TYR A 48 14.23 11.46 10.82
N ALA A 49 15.54 11.24 10.96
CA ALA A 49 16.32 10.33 10.10
C ALA A 49 15.86 8.86 10.20
N ASN A 50 15.17 8.48 11.28
CA ASN A 50 14.69 7.11 11.51
C ASN A 50 13.24 6.90 11.02
N SER A 51 12.66 7.85 10.29
CA SER A 51 11.34 7.64 9.69
C SER A 51 11.44 6.61 8.55
N LYS A 52 10.52 5.66 8.53
CA LYS A 52 10.35 4.72 7.42
C LYS A 52 9.22 5.19 6.51
N GLN A 53 9.31 4.86 5.21
CA GLN A 53 8.26 5.19 4.25
C GLN A 53 7.44 3.95 3.92
N ILE A 54 6.13 4.03 4.13
CA ILE A 54 5.16 3.00 3.76
C ILE A 54 4.17 3.55 2.73
N TYR A 55 3.64 2.68 1.88
CA TYR A 55 2.65 3.05 0.86
C TYR A 55 1.33 2.36 1.15
N ARG A 56 0.24 3.11 1.22
CA ARG A 56 -1.08 2.58 1.57
C ARG A 56 -2.19 3.16 0.72
N SER A 57 -3.30 2.42 0.65
CA SER A 57 -4.49 2.90 -0.04
C SER A 57 -5.08 4.07 0.74
N ARG A 58 -5.72 5.01 0.04
CA ARG A 58 -6.52 6.05 0.71
C ARG A 58 -7.66 5.47 1.56
N ARG A 59 -8.05 4.24 1.26
CA ARG A 59 -9.14 3.51 1.91
C ARG A 59 -8.66 2.65 3.09
N THR A 60 -7.34 2.59 3.36
CA THR A 60 -6.82 1.81 4.49
C THR A 60 -7.36 2.39 5.80
N LYS A 61 -7.95 1.52 6.63
CA LYS A 61 -8.50 1.91 7.93
C LYS A 61 -7.36 2.24 8.91
N VAL A 62 -7.66 3.10 9.88
CA VAL A 62 -6.66 3.54 10.87
C VAL A 62 -6.15 2.37 11.71
N GLU A 63 -7.00 1.40 12.00
CA GLU A 63 -6.67 0.19 12.76
C GLU A 63 -5.65 -0.68 12.02
N ASP A 64 -5.82 -0.83 10.71
CA ASP A 64 -4.87 -1.54 9.85
C ASP A 64 -3.54 -0.78 9.79
N LEU A 65 -3.58 0.56 9.70
CA LEU A 65 -2.38 1.39 9.77
C LEU A 65 -1.64 1.24 11.11
N LYS A 66 -2.37 1.21 12.23
CA LYS A 66 -1.79 0.97 13.56
C LYS A 66 -1.06 -0.37 13.59
N LYS A 67 -1.70 -1.44 13.10
CA LYS A 67 -1.09 -2.77 13.03
C LYS A 67 0.18 -2.78 12.18
N ASP A 68 0.15 -2.11 11.03
CA ASP A 68 1.31 -2.00 10.15
C ASP A 68 2.47 -1.25 10.80
N ILE A 69 2.18 -0.14 11.48
CA ILE A 69 3.20 0.63 12.23
C ILE A 69 3.79 -0.24 13.34
N CYS A 70 2.95 -0.94 14.11
CA CYS A 70 3.42 -1.84 15.17
C CYS A 70 4.33 -2.94 14.61
N ASN A 71 3.96 -3.55 13.48
CA ASN A 71 4.79 -4.56 12.82
C ASN A 71 6.13 -3.97 12.34
N GLU A 72 6.08 -2.80 11.70
CA GLU A 72 7.24 -2.14 11.11
C GLU A 72 8.30 -1.72 12.16
N TYR A 73 7.83 -1.32 13.34
CA TYR A 73 8.67 -0.91 14.47
C TYR A 73 8.82 -2.00 15.54
N ARG A 74 8.29 -3.21 15.31
CA ARG A 74 8.30 -4.33 16.27
C ARG A 74 7.72 -3.96 17.64
N ILE A 75 6.70 -3.10 17.66
CA ILE A 75 5.98 -2.69 18.86
C ILE A 75 4.98 -3.80 19.22
N PRO A 76 4.96 -4.30 20.47
CA PRO A 76 3.96 -5.28 20.89
C PRO A 76 2.54 -4.73 20.76
N MET A 77 1.66 -5.45 20.05
CA MET A 77 0.23 -5.07 19.90
C MET A 77 -0.54 -5.04 21.23
N SER A 78 0.03 -5.59 22.31
CA SER A 78 -0.51 -5.50 23.67
C SER A 78 -0.30 -4.14 24.34
N ALA A 79 0.54 -3.28 23.76
CA ALA A 79 0.70 -1.90 24.20
C ALA A 79 -0.53 -1.11 23.72
N ASN A 80 -1.49 -0.90 24.63
CA ASN A 80 -2.66 -0.06 24.37
C ASN A 80 -2.23 1.39 24.09
N TYR A 81 -2.49 1.87 22.88
CA TYR A 81 -2.32 3.27 22.44
C TYR A 81 -3.62 3.85 21.87
#